data_AF-A0A399W7N3-F1
#
_entry.id   AF-A0A399W7N3-F1
#
_cell.length_a   1.000
_cell.length_b   1.000
_cell.length_c   1.000
_cell.angle_alpha   90.00
_cell.angle_beta   90.00
_cell.angle_gamma   90.00
#
_symmetry.space_group_name_H-M   'P 1'
#
loop_
_entity.id
_entity.type
_entity.pdbx_description
1 polymer ?
#
loop_
_entity_poly.entity_id
_entity_poly.type
_entity_poly.pdbx_seq_one_letter_code
_entity_poly.pdbx_strand_id
1 'polypeptide(L)'
;MNLTQLIEKIICDVKKIPCPGDKSVDVWTAITLQISSKDSCDWAYVSIIEKLINKYVLKLKENTLRTLWKETEVGMQCPDDEGFPADSLRHDLEMELLDLITHRAWEEGQP
;
A
#
# COMPACT_ATOMS: atom_id res chain seq x y z
N MET A 1 1.30 8.05 -14.13
CA MET A 1 0.99 7.67 -12.74
C MET A 1 2.33 7.41 -12.09
N ASN A 2 2.67 8.18 -11.06
CA ASN A 2 3.86 7.98 -10.23
C ASN A 2 3.48 7.23 -8.94
N LEU A 3 4.46 6.92 -8.10
CA LEU A 3 4.28 6.12 -6.88
C LEU A 3 3.32 6.80 -5.90
N THR A 4 3.50 8.10 -5.66
CA THR A 4 2.59 8.89 -4.80
C THR A 4 1.15 8.85 -5.29
N GLN A 5 0.91 9.02 -6.59
CA GLN A 5 -0.43 8.93 -7.19
C GLN A 5 -1.05 7.54 -7.03
N LEU A 6 -0.24 6.47 -7.08
CA LEU A 6 -0.71 5.11 -6.85
C LEU A 6 -1.10 4.92 -5.38
N ILE A 7 -0.26 5.37 -4.44
CA ILE A 7 -0.53 5.31 -2.99
C ILE A 7 -1.85 6.02 -2.66
N GLU A 8 -2.01 7.27 -3.08
CA GLU A 8 -3.24 8.05 -2.85
C GLU A 8 -4.47 7.37 -3.42
N LYS A 9 -4.35 6.76 -4.60
CA LYS A 9 -5.43 6.02 -5.22
C LYS A 9 -5.81 4.77 -4.41
N ILE A 10 -4.84 4.03 -3.91
CA ILE A 10 -5.07 2.85 -3.08
C ILE A 10 -5.73 3.28 -1.76
N ILE A 11 -5.22 4.30 -1.08
CA ILE A 11 -5.81 4.85 0.17
C ILE A 11 -7.26 5.30 -0.07
N CYS A 12 -7.52 6.03 -1.15
CA CYS A 12 -8.88 6.44 -1.53
C CYS A 12 -9.81 5.24 -1.72
N ASP A 13 -9.31 4.11 -2.21
CA ASP A 13 -10.09 2.90 -2.35
C ASP A 13 -10.25 2.13 -1.04
N VAL A 14 -9.25 2.13 -0.15
CA VAL A 14 -9.38 1.60 1.22
C VAL A 14 -10.48 2.35 1.98
N LYS A 15 -10.53 3.69 1.86
CA LYS A 15 -11.57 4.56 2.45
C LYS A 15 -12.99 4.27 1.95
N LYS A 16 -13.15 3.47 0.89
CA LYS A 16 -14.46 3.02 0.37
C LYS A 16 -14.86 1.63 0.87
N ILE A 17 -13.97 0.90 1.54
CA ILE A 17 -14.24 -0.45 2.02
C ILE A 17 -14.88 -0.33 3.41
N PRO A 18 -16.11 -0.81 3.62
CA PRO A 18 -16.72 -0.86 4.95
C PRO A 18 -15.92 -1.77 5.88
N CYS A 19 -15.78 -1.40 7.14
CA CYS A 19 -15.08 -2.20 8.12
C CYS A 19 -15.79 -3.56 8.35
N PRO A 20 -15.06 -4.69 8.37
CA PRO A 20 -15.62 -5.97 8.78
C PRO A 20 -16.10 -5.92 10.24
N GLY A 21 -17.41 -6.07 10.45
CA GLY A 21 -18.02 -6.09 11.78
C GLY A 21 -18.71 -4.79 12.19
N ASP A 22 -18.33 -3.65 11.61
CA ASP A 22 -19.02 -2.37 11.77
C ASP A 22 -19.11 -1.63 10.43
N LYS A 23 -20.27 -1.68 9.80
CA LYS A 23 -20.49 -1.03 8.49
C LYS A 23 -20.65 0.48 8.57
N SER A 24 -20.64 1.07 9.77
CA SER A 24 -20.77 2.53 9.94
C SER A 24 -19.45 3.27 9.72
N VAL A 25 -18.33 2.56 9.77
CA VAL A 25 -16.99 3.09 9.53
C VAL A 25 -16.30 2.35 8.38
N ASP A 26 -15.44 3.04 7.64
CA ASP A 26 -14.58 2.42 6.64
C ASP A 26 -13.31 1.84 7.27
N VAL A 27 -12.63 0.97 6.52
CA VAL A 27 -11.40 0.30 6.98
C VAL A 27 -10.30 1.30 7.34
N TRP A 28 -10.13 2.38 6.59
CA TRP A 28 -9.07 3.36 6.88
C TRP A 28 -9.34 4.05 8.22
N THR A 29 -10.56 4.52 8.42
CA THR A 29 -10.99 5.14 9.69
C THR A 29 -10.85 4.17 10.85
N ALA A 30 -11.17 2.88 10.67
CA ALA A 30 -10.99 1.87 11.70
C ALA A 30 -9.51 1.68 12.09
N ILE A 31 -8.59 1.70 11.11
CA ILE A 31 -7.14 1.58 11.33
C ILE A 31 -6.64 2.79 12.13
N THR A 32 -6.91 4.01 11.67
CA THR A 32 -6.39 5.22 12.32
C THR A 32 -6.94 5.39 13.73
N LEU A 33 -8.20 5.01 13.98
CA LEU A 33 -8.78 4.99 15.32
C LEU A 33 -8.10 3.96 16.24
N GLN A 34 -7.77 2.77 15.74
CA GLN A 34 -7.05 1.77 16.54
C GLN A 34 -5.64 2.23 16.87
N ILE A 35 -4.92 2.81 15.90
CA ILE A 35 -3.60 3.40 16.11
C ILE A 35 -3.66 4.48 17.19
N SER A 36 -4.59 5.42 17.05
CA SER A 36 -4.76 6.53 18.00
C SER A 36 -5.09 6.06 19.42
N SER A 37 -5.97 5.06 19.55
CA SER A 37 -6.51 4.64 20.85
C SER A 37 -5.73 3.52 21.54
N LYS A 38 -4.98 2.71 20.77
CA LYS A 38 -4.36 1.47 21.26
C LYS A 38 -2.90 1.31 20.83
N ASP A 39 -2.34 2.27 20.09
CA ASP A 39 -0.98 2.17 19.53
C ASP A 39 -0.77 0.84 18.77
N SER A 40 -1.80 0.39 18.06
CA SER A 40 -1.82 -0.89 17.36
C SER A 40 -2.91 -0.92 16.30
N CYS A 41 -2.80 -1.84 15.35
CA CYS A 41 -3.80 -2.08 14.31
C CYS A 41 -4.00 -3.59 14.14
N ASP A 42 -5.25 -4.01 13.93
CA ASP A 42 -5.57 -5.40 13.62
C ASP A 42 -5.01 -5.82 12.26
N TRP A 43 -4.28 -6.93 12.25
CA TRP A 43 -3.74 -7.55 11.04
C TRP A 43 -4.81 -7.85 9.98
N ALA A 44 -6.07 -8.06 10.40
CA ALA A 44 -7.18 -8.25 9.47
C ALA A 44 -7.38 -7.04 8.53
N TYR A 45 -7.15 -5.80 9.01
CA TYR A 45 -7.26 -4.60 8.19
C TYR A 45 -6.05 -4.42 7.29
N VAL A 46 -4.85 -4.71 7.79
CA VAL A 46 -3.61 -4.73 6.99
C VAL A 46 -3.73 -5.72 5.83
N SER A 47 -4.30 -6.91 6.09
CA SER A 47 -4.58 -7.92 5.07
C SER A 47 -5.55 -7.45 3.97
N ILE A 48 -6.45 -6.50 4.27
CA ILE A 48 -7.35 -5.90 3.26
C ILE A 48 -6.55 -4.95 2.36
N ILE A 49 -5.65 -4.16 2.94
CA ILE A 49 -4.75 -3.25 2.20
C ILE A 49 -3.85 -4.08 1.27
N GLU A 50 -3.20 -5.12 1.78
CA GLU A 50 -2.34 -6.02 1.01
C GLU A 50 -3.07 -6.62 -0.20
N LYS A 51 -4.28 -7.15 0.00
CA LYS A 51 -5.12 -7.68 -1.09
C LYS A 51 -5.49 -6.61 -2.13
N LEU A 52 -5.66 -5.37 -1.71
CA LEU A 52 -5.95 -4.27 -2.62
C LEU A 52 -4.70 -3.88 -3.42
N ILE A 53 -3.54 -3.75 -2.75
CA ILE A 53 -2.24 -3.51 -3.39
C ILE A 53 -1.97 -4.57 -4.46
N ASN A 54 -2.08 -5.85 -4.12
CA ASN A 54 -1.86 -6.95 -5.07
C ASN A 54 -2.77 -6.84 -6.31
N LYS A 55 -4.05 -6.47 -6.14
CA LYS A 55 -4.97 -6.21 -7.28
C LYS A 55 -4.52 -5.06 -8.18
N TYR A 56 -3.88 -4.04 -7.62
CA TYR A 56 -3.32 -2.93 -8.37
C TYR A 56 -2.06 -3.35 -9.12
N VAL A 57 -1.12 -3.97 -8.40
CA VAL A 57 0.19 -4.37 -8.94
C VAL A 57 0.06 -5.42 -10.04
N LEU A 58 -0.82 -6.42 -9.88
CA LEU A 58 -1.07 -7.46 -10.89
C LEU A 58 -1.59 -6.90 -12.23
N LYS A 59 -2.22 -5.73 -12.23
CA LYS A 59 -2.75 -5.09 -13.45
C LYS A 59 -1.74 -4.17 -14.13
N LEU A 60 -0.58 -3.94 -13.52
CA LEU A 60 0.45 -3.09 -14.11
C LEU A 60 1.10 -3.78 -15.30
N LYS A 61 1.24 -3.03 -16.38
CA LYS A 61 2.12 -3.40 -17.49
C LYS A 61 3.56 -3.34 -17.01
N GLU A 62 4.42 -4.20 -17.55
CA GLU A 62 5.82 -4.33 -17.11
C GLU A 62 6.58 -2.99 -17.12
N ASN A 63 6.44 -2.18 -18.17
CA ASN A 63 7.08 -0.85 -18.20
C ASN A 63 6.62 0.05 -17.06
N THR A 64 5.32 0.06 -16.74
CA THR A 64 4.78 0.86 -15.63
C THR A 64 5.22 0.32 -14.27
N LEU A 65 5.25 -1.01 -14.11
CA LEU A 65 5.79 -1.66 -12.93
C LEU A 65 7.24 -1.27 -12.69
N ARG A 66 8.10 -1.36 -13.71
CA ARG A 66 9.51 -0.96 -13.64
C ARG A 66 9.68 0.51 -13.29
N THR A 67 8.91 1.40 -13.93
CA THR A 67 8.93 2.83 -13.60
C THR A 67 8.57 3.08 -12.15
N LEU A 68 7.50 2.47 -11.64
CA LEU A 68 7.07 2.64 -10.25
C LEU A 68 8.07 2.02 -9.26
N TRP A 69 8.62 0.85 -9.57
CA TRP A 69 9.64 0.20 -8.75
C TRP A 69 10.89 1.07 -8.64
N LYS A 70 11.32 1.75 -9.70
CA LYS A 70 12.45 2.70 -9.65
C LYS A 70 12.22 3.92 -8.76
N GLU A 71 10.97 4.21 -8.40
CA GLU A 71 10.61 5.26 -7.44
C GLU A 71 10.58 4.76 -5.98
N THR A 72 10.76 3.46 -5.74
CA THR A 72 10.86 2.88 -4.39
C THR A 72 12.27 3.02 -3.82
N GLU A 73 12.45 2.89 -2.50
CA GLU A 73 13.78 2.93 -1.88
C GLU A 73 14.72 1.89 -2.51
N VAL A 74 14.24 0.65 -2.66
CA VAL A 74 14.99 -0.46 -3.27
C VAL A 74 15.39 -0.15 -4.71
N GLY A 75 14.44 0.36 -5.51
CA GLY A 75 14.71 0.70 -6.91
C GLY A 75 15.67 1.87 -7.07
N MET A 76 15.64 2.87 -6.18
CA MET A 76 16.60 3.96 -6.18
C MET A 76 18.04 3.50 -5.87
N GLN A 77 18.18 2.43 -5.06
CA GLN A 77 19.48 1.83 -4.74
C GLN A 77 20.01 0.90 -5.86
N CYS A 78 19.18 0.55 -6.85
CA CYS A 78 19.51 -0.37 -7.91
C CYS A 78 19.37 0.30 -9.30
N PRO A 79 20.43 0.94 -9.82
CA PRO A 79 20.36 1.73 -11.04
C PRO A 79 20.20 0.90 -12.33
N ASP A 80 20.50 -0.41 -12.26
CA ASP A 80 20.39 -1.35 -13.38
C ASP A 80 19.30 -2.39 -13.07
N ASP A 81 18.18 -2.29 -13.78
CA ASP A 81 17.05 -3.21 -13.65
C ASP A 81 16.97 -4.24 -14.79
N GLU A 82 17.92 -4.22 -15.73
CA GLU A 82 17.99 -5.10 -16.90
C GLU A 82 18.40 -6.53 -16.49
N GLY A 83 17.50 -7.22 -15.77
CA GLY A 83 17.73 -8.59 -15.33
C GLY A 83 16.73 -9.08 -14.28
N PHE A 84 16.03 -8.17 -13.61
CA PHE A 84 15.02 -8.57 -12.63
C PHE A 84 13.78 -9.14 -13.31
N PRO A 85 13.34 -10.35 -12.91
CA PRO A 85 12.05 -10.89 -13.31
C PRO A 85 10.92 -9.96 -12.89
N ALA A 86 9.89 -9.84 -13.74
CA ALA A 86 8.73 -9.00 -13.43
C ALA A 86 8.07 -9.38 -12.09
N ASP A 87 8.05 -10.67 -11.73
CA ASP A 87 7.47 -11.12 -10.46
C ASP A 87 8.27 -10.66 -9.24
N SER A 88 9.60 -10.57 -9.35
CA SER A 88 10.45 -10.01 -8.28
C SER A 88 10.15 -8.53 -8.07
N LEU A 89 10.08 -7.76 -9.16
CA LEU A 89 9.74 -6.33 -9.11
C LEU A 89 8.34 -6.08 -8.56
N ARG A 90 7.39 -6.98 -8.86
CA ARG A 90 6.03 -6.92 -8.28
C ARG A 90 6.06 -7.14 -6.79
N HIS A 91 6.74 -8.18 -6.33
CA HIS A 91 6.80 -8.49 -4.91
C HIS A 91 7.43 -7.33 -4.13
N ASP A 92 8.54 -6.78 -4.61
CA ASP A 92 9.19 -5.63 -3.99
C ASP A 92 8.26 -4.42 -3.93
N LEU A 93 7.59 -4.11 -5.05
CA LEU A 93 6.64 -3.00 -5.10
C LEU A 93 5.43 -3.22 -4.17
N GLU A 94 4.95 -4.47 -4.02
CA GLU A 94 3.87 -4.79 -3.09
C GLU A 94 4.27 -4.52 -1.64
N MET A 95 5.48 -4.92 -1.25
CA MET A 95 6.01 -4.70 0.10
C MET A 95 6.24 -3.22 0.38
N GLU A 96 6.83 -2.48 -0.57
CA GLU A 96 7.03 -1.04 -0.43
C GLU A 96 5.69 -0.30 -0.30
N LEU A 97 4.71 -0.62 -1.15
CA LEU A 97 3.39 0.01 -1.07
C LEU A 97 2.71 -0.29 0.26
N LEU A 98 2.86 -1.50 0.79
CA LEU A 98 2.29 -1.87 2.09
C LEU A 98 2.93 -1.06 3.22
N ASP A 99 4.27 -0.94 3.23
CA ASP A 99 4.99 -0.15 4.21
C ASP A 99 4.57 1.33 4.14
N LEU A 100 4.61 1.95 2.96
CA LEU A 100 4.26 3.35 2.78
C LEU A 100 2.80 3.66 3.15
N ILE A 101 1.86 2.78 2.78
CA ILE A 101 0.44 2.98 3.09
C ILE A 101 0.17 2.79 4.58
N THR A 102 0.81 1.81 5.22
CA THR A 102 0.66 1.62 6.67
C THR A 102 1.34 2.73 7.46
N HIS A 103 2.52 3.19 7.04
CA HIS A 103 3.19 4.36 7.59
C HIS A 103 2.29 5.60 7.52
N ARG A 104 1.62 5.82 6.39
CA ARG A 104 0.66 6.92 6.24
C ARG A 104 -0.52 6.81 7.21
N ALA A 105 -1.00 5.60 7.48
CA ALA A 105 -2.04 5.39 8.49
C ALA A 105 -1.54 5.68 9.92
N TRP A 106 -0.27 5.38 10.21
CA TRP A 106 0.38 5.76 11.47
C TRP A 106 0.51 7.28 11.63
N GLU A 107 0.96 7.99 10.60
CA GLU A 107 1.02 9.45 10.59
C GLU A 107 -0.37 10.09 10.83
N GLU A 108 -1.43 9.55 10.22
CA GLU A 108 -2.79 10.06 10.40
C GLU A 108 -3.42 9.67 11.75
N GLY A 109 -2.99 8.54 12.34
CA GLY A 109 -3.53 8.02 13.59
C GLY A 109 -2.86 8.58 14.85
N GLN A 110 -1.66 9.16 14.73
CA GLN A 110 -0.97 9.80 15.85
C GLN A 110 -1.52 11.21 16.15
N PRO A 111 -1.64 11.60 17.43
CA PRO A 111 -2.16 12.90 17.85
C PRO A 111 -1.22 14.08 17.55
#